data_AF-A0A4R4YSX8-F1
#
_entry.id   AF-A0A4R4YSX8-F1
#
_cell.length_a   1.000
_cell.length_b   1.000
_cell.length_c   1.000
_cell.angle_alpha   90.00
_cell.angle_beta   90.00
_cell.angle_gamma   90.00
#
_symmetry.space_group_name_H-M   'P 1'
#
loop_
_entity.id
_entity.type
_entity.pdbx_description
1 polymer ?
#
loop_
_entity_poly.entity_id
_entity_poly.type
_entity_poly.pdbx_seq_one_letter_code
_entity_poly.pdbx_strand_id
1 'polypeptide(L)'
;MLDVTEFGADNSGAADSTAAVAAALEAAKRLPGLKKVVFPQGTYQFYPDLAAAHELYLSNTAGADPAVRFKRFALYLEDLDDLTIDGQGSHFQLHGQLGLFAVIGSSRVTLTNFAFDHSAPRIIDLTVVETGPGYRIVSVPPGSPYVVENGQVSFQTEPSPYDGQPYWRHSSDQLSNGQQVFDPVAGLASRRPAWLFQNVVSVTDLGDRWLRIDYRDEVTPDGLGLVYSLREVTRDTAAGFIWQSKDVAVTDLKARYLHGFGILGQFSENIVVSGNEFVADRSTGRIAAAFADFVQMSGIKGSVTITGNTFDGAHDDAINIHGTYLPIASVDGRTLHLRYAHNETAGFPQFAVGDELEITHCTSLRAVGQAMVTAVTGPTGRDSNSLTTMSVTIDRDVPAEVVAGAFAVENITFTPSVHIAGNTFRNIPTRGALVSTRRKAVIEDNVFDGLDMSAILITADASGWFESGPVRDLTIRRNTFRRPAAGHASILINPENTVVDAATPVHENIRIEDNTFEGGLLVEAKSVRNLSIRNNHVQGEITDDSFRFTACSEVTVD
;
A
#
# COMPACT_ATOMS: atom_id res chain seq x y z
N MET A 1 12.03 30.86 -4.65
CA MET A 1 12.50 29.65 -5.36
C MET A 1 13.87 29.30 -4.82
N LEU A 2 14.15 28.04 -4.57
CA LEU A 2 15.42 27.52 -4.10
C LEU A 2 15.85 26.41 -5.07
N ASP A 3 17.05 26.54 -5.63
CA ASP A 3 17.64 25.53 -6.49
C ASP A 3 18.56 24.65 -5.64
N VAL A 4 18.35 23.33 -5.64
CA VAL A 4 19.14 22.41 -4.80
C VAL A 4 20.63 22.39 -5.15
N THR A 5 21.01 22.77 -6.38
CA THR A 5 22.41 22.84 -6.80
C THR A 5 23.16 24.01 -6.15
N GLU A 6 22.45 25.08 -5.75
CA GLU A 6 23.03 26.18 -4.95
C GLU A 6 23.42 25.73 -3.54
N PHE A 7 22.90 24.59 -3.08
CA PHE A 7 23.23 23.94 -1.82
C PHE A 7 24.25 22.80 -1.99
N GLY A 8 24.72 22.56 -3.22
CA GLY A 8 25.72 21.54 -3.53
C GLY A 8 25.18 20.17 -3.96
N ALA A 9 23.88 20.06 -4.29
CA ALA A 9 23.34 18.83 -4.87
C ALA A 9 23.92 18.61 -6.27
N ASP A 10 24.31 17.38 -6.59
CA ASP A 10 24.99 17.05 -7.84
C ASP A 10 24.00 16.42 -8.84
N ASN A 11 23.61 17.20 -9.84
CA ASN A 11 22.68 16.78 -10.88
C ASN A 11 23.34 15.95 -12.01
N SER A 12 24.66 15.75 -11.96
CA SER A 12 25.34 14.80 -12.86
C SER A 12 25.14 13.34 -12.43
N GLY A 13 24.73 13.12 -11.17
CA GLY A 13 24.53 11.81 -10.59
C GLY A 13 25.82 11.12 -10.15
N ALA A 14 26.92 11.85 -9.97
CA ALA A 14 28.19 11.28 -9.54
C ALA A 14 28.36 11.25 -8.01
N ALA A 15 27.79 12.23 -7.30
CA ALA A 15 27.92 12.38 -5.85
C ALA A 15 26.58 12.29 -5.11
N ASP A 16 26.66 11.94 -3.82
CA ASP A 16 25.52 11.92 -2.90
C ASP A 16 24.96 13.34 -2.70
N SER A 17 23.66 13.50 -2.98
CA SER A 17 22.93 14.76 -2.86
C SER A 17 22.12 14.87 -1.56
N THR A 18 22.07 13.83 -0.72
CA THR A 18 21.20 13.78 0.46
C THR A 18 21.41 14.98 1.40
N ALA A 19 22.66 15.29 1.78
CA ALA A 19 22.94 16.39 2.71
C ALA A 19 22.64 17.78 2.12
N ALA A 20 22.94 17.98 0.83
CA ALA A 20 22.68 19.24 0.15
C ALA A 20 21.18 19.51 0.01
N VAL A 21 20.40 18.48 -0.32
CA VAL A 21 18.94 18.56 -0.41
C VAL A 21 18.32 18.82 0.96
N ALA A 22 18.78 18.14 2.01
CA ALA A 22 18.35 18.44 3.38
C ALA A 22 18.60 19.91 3.76
N ALA A 23 19.75 20.47 3.39
CA ALA A 23 20.06 21.89 3.62
C ALA A 23 19.13 22.83 2.84
N ALA A 24 18.77 22.49 1.60
CA ALA A 24 17.82 23.27 0.79
C ALA A 24 16.41 23.26 1.41
N LEU A 25 15.95 22.11 1.92
CA LEU A 25 14.66 21.98 2.60
C LEU A 25 14.61 22.78 3.92
N GLU A 26 15.70 22.74 4.70
CA GLU A 26 15.84 23.58 5.90
C GLU A 26 15.84 25.08 5.58
N ALA A 27 16.45 25.48 4.47
CA ALA A 27 16.38 26.85 4.00
C ALA A 27 14.95 27.23 3.57
N ALA A 28 14.23 26.33 2.91
CA ALA A 28 12.83 26.54 2.54
C ALA A 28 11.92 26.78 3.75
N LYS A 29 12.20 26.10 4.88
CA LYS A 29 11.44 26.27 6.14
C LYS A 29 11.49 27.70 6.67
N ARG A 30 12.60 28.41 6.44
CA ARG A 30 12.83 29.79 6.92
C ARG A 30 12.23 30.88 6.02
N LEU A 31 11.77 30.53 4.83
CA LEU A 31 11.14 31.47 3.92
C LEU A 31 9.66 31.69 4.26
N PRO A 32 9.13 32.91 4.14
CA PRO A 32 7.70 33.17 4.23
C PRO A 32 6.99 32.88 2.89
N GLY A 33 5.71 32.52 2.96
CA GLY A 33 4.83 32.39 1.79
C GLY A 33 5.14 31.20 0.89
N LEU A 34 4.69 31.28 -0.37
CA LEU A 34 4.82 30.20 -1.36
C LEU A 34 6.28 29.92 -1.72
N LYS A 35 6.69 28.68 -1.50
CA LYS A 35 8.02 28.15 -1.72
C LYS A 35 8.01 27.20 -2.91
N LYS A 36 9.10 27.24 -3.66
CA LYS A 36 9.39 26.24 -4.70
C LYS A 36 10.84 25.80 -4.53
N VAL A 37 11.05 24.52 -4.26
CA VAL A 37 12.36 23.87 -4.30
C VAL A 37 12.45 23.13 -5.63
N VAL A 38 13.49 23.42 -6.38
CA VAL A 38 13.66 22.98 -7.76
C VAL A 38 14.88 22.08 -7.85
N PHE A 39 14.71 20.96 -8.54
CA PHE A 39 15.81 20.10 -8.97
C PHE A 39 16.03 20.33 -10.46
N PRO A 40 17.03 21.12 -10.86
CA PRO A 40 17.42 21.23 -12.26
C PRO A 40 17.58 19.84 -12.89
N GLN A 41 17.10 19.68 -14.11
CA GLN A 41 17.08 18.39 -14.79
C GLN A 41 18.45 17.68 -14.67
N GLY A 42 18.42 16.46 -14.15
CA GLY A 42 19.60 15.63 -13.96
C GLY A 42 19.30 14.36 -13.20
N THR A 43 20.35 13.67 -12.79
CA THR A 43 20.27 12.51 -11.90
C THR A 43 20.82 12.91 -10.54
N TYR A 44 20.11 12.58 -9.46
CA TYR A 44 20.54 12.85 -8.09
C TYR A 44 20.61 11.54 -7.33
N GLN A 45 21.75 11.29 -6.68
CA GLN A 45 21.96 10.11 -5.84
C GLN A 45 21.55 10.41 -4.41
N PHE A 46 20.81 9.51 -3.76
CA PHE A 46 20.40 9.64 -2.38
C PHE A 46 20.76 8.40 -1.57
N TYR A 47 21.58 8.58 -0.55
CA TYR A 47 22.00 7.50 0.36
C TYR A 47 21.44 7.69 1.77
N PRO A 48 21.12 6.60 2.49
CA PRO A 48 20.56 6.66 3.84
C PRO A 48 21.60 7.09 4.89
N ASP A 49 22.90 6.96 4.60
CA ASP A 49 24.01 7.28 5.49
C ASP A 49 23.98 8.74 5.96
N LEU A 50 23.61 9.65 5.06
CA LEU A 50 23.48 11.09 5.34
C LEU A 50 22.03 11.55 5.55
N ALA A 51 21.04 10.66 5.40
CA ALA A 51 19.65 11.00 5.65
C ALA A 51 19.36 10.98 7.15
N ALA A 52 18.59 11.92 7.69
CA ALA A 52 18.25 11.90 9.11
C ALA A 52 17.35 10.70 9.45
N ALA A 53 17.60 10.08 10.61
CA ALA A 53 16.76 9.00 11.14
C ALA A 53 15.66 9.58 12.04
N HIS A 54 14.42 9.21 11.77
CA HIS A 54 13.26 9.66 12.53
C HIS A 54 12.51 8.46 13.10
N GLU A 55 12.20 8.50 14.39
CA GLU A 55 11.32 7.51 15.01
C GLU A 55 9.90 7.77 14.52
N LEU A 56 9.37 6.87 13.67
CA LEU A 56 8.08 7.02 13.01
C LEU A 56 7.34 5.68 12.96
N TYR A 57 6.04 5.75 13.24
CA TYR A 57 5.13 4.61 13.25
C TYR A 57 4.11 4.76 12.13
N LEU A 58 4.13 3.81 11.20
CA LEU A 58 3.36 3.84 9.95
C LEU A 58 2.28 2.75 10.01
N SER A 59 1.02 3.10 9.69
CA SER A 59 -0.07 2.12 9.58
C SER A 59 0.28 0.97 8.62
N ASN A 60 -0.17 -0.25 8.91
CA ASN A 60 0.02 -1.44 8.08
C ASN A 60 1.50 -1.86 7.84
N THR A 61 2.50 -1.22 8.47
CA THR A 61 3.93 -1.61 8.44
C THR A 61 4.29 -2.46 9.65
N ALA A 62 5.55 -2.72 10.04
CA ALA A 62 5.87 -3.56 11.22
C ALA A 62 5.46 -2.95 12.60
N GLY A 63 4.53 -1.99 12.62
CA GLY A 63 3.86 -1.46 13.81
C GLY A 63 4.82 -0.95 14.87
N ALA A 64 4.63 -1.42 16.11
CA ALA A 64 5.44 -1.05 17.28
C ALA A 64 6.76 -1.86 17.41
N ASP A 65 7.21 -2.54 16.35
CA ASP A 65 8.46 -3.29 16.37
C ASP A 65 9.67 -2.36 16.58
N PRO A 66 10.41 -2.49 17.70
CA PRO A 66 11.58 -1.65 17.95
C PRO A 66 12.68 -1.85 16.92
N ALA A 67 12.77 -2.99 16.22
CA ALA A 67 13.82 -3.28 15.25
C ALA A 67 13.79 -2.34 14.04
N VAL A 68 12.62 -1.80 13.69
CA VAL A 68 12.46 -0.95 12.50
C VAL A 68 11.91 0.43 12.80
N ARG A 69 11.78 0.86 14.05
CA ARG A 69 11.13 2.14 14.43
C ARG A 69 11.74 3.40 13.80
N PHE A 70 13.00 3.36 13.37
CA PHE A 70 13.65 4.49 12.71
C PHE A 70 13.52 4.40 11.18
N LYS A 71 12.95 5.42 10.57
CA LYS A 71 12.82 5.57 9.12
C LYS A 71 13.71 6.70 8.62
N ARG A 72 14.10 6.63 7.35
CA ARG A 72 14.87 7.66 6.64
C ARG A 72 14.19 7.95 5.32
N PHE A 73 14.19 9.22 4.92
CA PHE A 73 13.61 9.67 3.66
C PHE A 73 14.58 10.61 2.94
N ALA A 74 14.66 10.52 1.61
CA ALA A 74 15.45 11.44 0.80
C ALA A 74 14.91 12.88 0.90
N LEU A 75 13.58 13.03 0.91
CA LEU A 75 12.87 14.29 1.06
C LEU A 75 12.06 14.29 2.36
N TYR A 76 12.66 14.73 3.47
CA TYR A 76 11.97 14.86 4.75
C TYR A 76 11.39 16.28 4.90
N LEU A 77 10.06 16.39 4.81
CA LEU A 77 9.32 17.65 4.79
C LEU A 77 8.48 17.77 6.07
N GLU A 78 9.01 18.42 7.10
CA GLU A 78 8.32 18.60 8.40
C GLU A 78 8.08 20.08 8.74
N ASP A 79 6.85 20.41 9.16
CA ASP A 79 6.35 21.77 9.42
C ASP A 79 6.63 22.75 8.25
N LEU A 80 6.28 22.33 7.04
CA LEU A 80 6.48 23.10 5.81
C LEU A 80 5.14 23.38 5.13
N ASP A 81 4.73 24.65 5.20
CA ASP A 81 3.55 25.11 4.48
C ASP A 81 3.89 25.77 3.13
N ASP A 82 2.95 25.67 2.19
CA ASP A 82 2.99 26.32 0.87
C ASP A 82 4.24 25.95 0.05
N LEU A 83 4.48 24.65 -0.16
CA LEU A 83 5.70 24.16 -0.79
C LEU A 83 5.42 23.34 -2.05
N THR A 84 6.12 23.67 -3.14
CA THR A 84 6.24 22.80 -4.31
C THR A 84 7.67 22.25 -4.42
N ILE A 85 7.81 20.93 -4.44
CA ILE A 85 8.98 20.22 -4.92
C ILE A 85 8.79 19.95 -6.41
N ASP A 86 9.57 20.60 -7.27
CA ASP A 86 9.52 20.43 -8.72
C ASP A 86 10.81 19.78 -9.21
N GLY A 87 10.68 18.56 -9.71
CA GLY A 87 11.79 17.76 -10.19
C GLY A 87 12.33 18.15 -11.56
N GLN A 88 11.62 18.99 -12.34
CA GLN A 88 11.99 19.35 -13.72
C GLN A 88 12.37 18.17 -14.64
N GLY A 89 11.71 17.02 -14.46
CA GLY A 89 11.99 15.80 -15.21
C GLY A 89 13.28 15.07 -14.79
N SER A 90 13.81 15.37 -13.59
CA SER A 90 14.98 14.70 -13.02
C SER A 90 14.71 13.25 -12.64
N HIS A 91 15.78 12.49 -12.45
CA HIS A 91 15.76 11.13 -11.91
C HIS A 91 16.39 11.09 -10.52
N PHE A 92 15.67 10.58 -9.53
CA PHE A 92 16.16 10.37 -8.18
C PHE A 92 16.54 8.90 -8.00
N GLN A 93 17.82 8.63 -7.83
CA GLN A 93 18.36 7.30 -7.63
C GLN A 93 18.58 7.06 -6.14
N LEU A 94 17.75 6.19 -5.56
CA LEU A 94 17.78 5.88 -4.14
C LEU A 94 18.65 4.64 -3.90
N HIS A 95 19.44 4.68 -2.83
CA HIS A 95 20.32 3.59 -2.40
C HIS A 95 19.87 3.05 -1.04
N GLY A 96 20.21 1.78 -0.78
CA GLY A 96 19.93 1.14 0.50
C GLY A 96 18.46 1.18 0.93
N GLN A 97 18.25 1.30 2.25
CA GLN A 97 16.92 1.43 2.87
C GLN A 97 16.58 2.90 3.06
N LEU A 98 16.02 3.52 2.02
CA LEU A 98 15.65 4.92 2.02
C LEU A 98 14.27 5.10 1.39
N GLY A 99 13.35 5.77 2.07
CA GLY A 99 12.10 6.22 1.46
C GLY A 99 12.35 7.44 0.56
N LEU A 100 11.48 7.69 -0.40
CA LEU A 100 11.54 8.88 -1.24
C LEU A 100 11.18 10.15 -0.46
N PHE A 101 10.00 10.19 0.16
CA PHE A 101 9.54 11.40 0.84
C PHE A 101 8.73 11.12 2.11
N ALA A 102 8.79 12.06 3.04
CA ALA A 102 7.83 12.18 4.14
C ALA A 102 7.30 13.61 4.20
N VAL A 103 5.98 13.79 4.30
CA VAL A 103 5.29 15.07 4.53
C VAL A 103 4.61 14.99 5.89
N ILE A 104 5.10 15.75 6.86
CA ILE A 104 4.71 15.66 8.26
C ILE A 104 4.32 17.03 8.79
N GLY A 105 3.16 17.14 9.45
CA GLY A 105 2.73 18.40 10.09
C GLY A 105 2.66 19.59 9.12
N SER A 106 2.38 19.34 7.84
CA SER A 106 2.58 20.31 6.75
C SER A 106 1.29 20.58 5.98
N SER A 107 1.17 21.73 5.32
CA SER A 107 -0.01 22.07 4.53
C SER A 107 0.30 22.65 3.15
N ARG A 108 -0.51 22.29 2.14
CA ARG A 108 -0.37 22.77 0.75
C ARG A 108 1.00 22.42 0.18
N VAL A 109 1.28 21.12 0.17
CA VAL A 109 2.54 20.55 -0.34
C VAL A 109 2.28 19.81 -1.66
N THR A 110 3.08 20.10 -2.67
CA THR A 110 3.04 19.40 -3.97
C THR A 110 4.41 18.82 -4.29
N LEU A 111 4.45 17.53 -4.64
CA LEU A 111 5.60 16.87 -5.23
C LEU A 111 5.27 16.55 -6.69
N THR A 112 6.10 17.02 -7.62
CA THR A 112 5.79 16.88 -9.04
C THR A 112 7.01 16.75 -9.94
N ASN A 113 6.82 16.08 -11.09
CA ASN A 113 7.70 16.14 -12.25
C ASN A 113 9.10 15.54 -12.04
N PHE A 114 9.17 14.30 -11.56
CA PHE A 114 10.42 13.52 -11.50
C PHE A 114 10.16 12.01 -11.61
N ALA A 115 11.22 11.28 -11.97
CA ALA A 115 11.28 9.84 -11.86
C ALA A 115 12.09 9.42 -10.61
N PHE A 116 11.85 8.23 -10.09
CA PHE A 116 12.73 7.65 -9.09
C PHE A 116 12.80 6.12 -9.18
N ASP A 117 13.90 5.56 -8.68
CA ASP A 117 14.14 4.13 -8.60
C ASP A 117 15.09 3.79 -7.45
N HIS A 118 15.21 2.50 -7.13
CA HIS A 118 16.24 1.98 -6.22
C HIS A 118 17.35 1.27 -6.97
N SER A 119 18.59 1.43 -6.49
CA SER A 119 19.78 0.79 -7.07
C SER A 119 19.73 -0.73 -6.90
N ALA A 120 19.38 -1.18 -5.70
CA ALA A 120 19.07 -2.57 -5.40
C ALA A 120 17.72 -2.70 -4.67
N PRO A 121 16.62 -2.95 -5.41
CA PRO A 121 15.33 -3.26 -4.83
C PRO A 121 15.37 -4.48 -3.90
N ARG A 122 14.48 -4.49 -2.90
CA ARG A 122 14.33 -5.59 -1.95
C ARG A 122 13.39 -6.70 -2.44
N ILE A 123 12.74 -6.48 -3.58
CA ILE A 123 12.14 -7.53 -4.39
C ILE A 123 13.16 -7.98 -5.43
N ILE A 124 13.37 -9.29 -5.51
CA ILE A 124 14.27 -9.92 -6.46
C ILE A 124 13.43 -10.64 -7.51
N ASP A 125 13.48 -10.16 -8.74
CA ASP A 125 12.87 -10.83 -9.89
C ASP A 125 13.88 -11.83 -10.48
N LEU A 126 13.52 -13.10 -10.65
CA LEU A 126 14.38 -14.14 -11.23
C LEU A 126 13.67 -14.80 -12.40
N THR A 127 14.23 -14.71 -13.60
CA THR A 127 13.62 -15.33 -14.79
C THR A 127 14.17 -16.73 -14.99
N VAL A 128 13.31 -17.75 -15.09
CA VAL A 128 13.73 -19.12 -15.41
C VAL A 128 14.07 -19.21 -16.90
N VAL A 129 15.33 -19.47 -17.22
CA VAL A 129 15.84 -19.54 -18.60
C VAL A 129 16.05 -20.98 -19.07
N GLU A 130 16.17 -21.94 -18.14
CA GLU A 130 16.32 -23.36 -18.44
C GLU A 130 15.69 -24.23 -17.35
N THR A 131 15.16 -25.39 -17.75
CA THR A 131 14.64 -26.43 -16.85
C THR A 131 15.14 -27.79 -17.32
N GLY A 132 15.59 -28.64 -16.39
CA GLY A 132 15.92 -30.04 -16.68
C GLY A 132 15.67 -30.95 -15.48
N PRO A 133 15.96 -32.26 -15.57
CA PRO A 133 15.69 -33.20 -14.48
C PRO A 133 16.35 -32.74 -13.17
N GLY A 134 15.52 -32.34 -12.20
CA GLY A 134 15.95 -31.85 -10.90
C GLY A 134 16.67 -30.50 -10.86
N TYR A 135 16.58 -29.65 -11.89
CA TYR A 135 17.17 -28.30 -11.82
C TYR A 135 16.43 -27.23 -12.63
N ARG A 136 16.66 -25.97 -12.23
CA ARG A 136 16.37 -24.75 -13.01
C ARG A 136 17.65 -23.94 -13.18
N ILE A 137 17.76 -23.19 -14.27
CA ILE A 137 18.70 -22.06 -14.39
C ILE A 137 17.88 -20.79 -14.42
N VAL A 138 18.26 -19.81 -13.61
CA VAL A 138 17.61 -18.49 -13.55
C VAL A 138 18.58 -17.38 -13.91
N SER A 139 18.11 -16.36 -14.63
CA SER A 139 18.85 -15.11 -14.82
C SER A 139 18.47 -14.09 -13.77
N VAL A 140 19.47 -13.42 -13.20
CA VAL A 140 19.30 -12.35 -12.21
C VAL A 140 19.32 -10.98 -12.92
N PRO A 141 18.46 -9.99 -12.58
CA PRO A 141 18.46 -8.60 -13.08
C PRO A 141 19.62 -7.75 -12.55
N PRO A 142 20.26 -6.85 -13.34
CA PRO A 142 21.47 -6.11 -12.94
C PRO A 142 21.41 -5.43 -11.56
N GLY A 143 20.25 -4.88 -11.20
CA GLY A 143 19.98 -4.26 -9.88
C GLY A 143 19.75 -5.24 -8.73
N SER A 144 20.20 -6.50 -8.82
CA SER A 144 20.08 -7.49 -7.74
C SER A 144 21.44 -8.13 -7.46
N PRO A 145 22.35 -7.44 -6.76
CA PRO A 145 23.61 -8.03 -6.33
C PRO A 145 23.38 -9.29 -5.49
N TYR A 146 24.25 -10.27 -5.64
CA TYR A 146 24.16 -11.53 -4.93
C TYR A 146 25.55 -12.12 -4.68
N VAL A 147 25.61 -13.08 -3.76
CA VAL A 147 26.76 -13.97 -3.60
C VAL A 147 26.29 -15.40 -3.42
N VAL A 148 27.10 -16.35 -3.89
CA VAL A 148 26.88 -17.78 -3.71
C VAL A 148 28.01 -18.35 -2.86
N GLU A 149 27.66 -18.89 -1.69
CA GLU A 149 28.59 -19.44 -0.72
C GLU A 149 28.03 -20.77 -0.19
N ASN A 150 28.85 -21.82 -0.14
CA ASN A 150 28.46 -23.14 0.39
C ASN A 150 27.16 -23.71 -0.22
N GLY A 151 26.92 -23.45 -1.52
CA GLY A 151 25.73 -23.93 -2.22
C GLY A 151 24.45 -23.18 -1.89
N GLN A 152 24.52 -22.00 -1.26
CA GLN A 152 23.38 -21.13 -0.99
C GLN A 152 23.59 -19.76 -1.62
N VAL A 153 22.50 -19.12 -2.04
CA VAL A 153 22.54 -17.73 -2.54
C VAL A 153 22.02 -16.76 -1.49
N SER A 154 22.70 -15.63 -1.36
CA SER A 154 22.18 -14.45 -0.66
C SER A 154 22.13 -13.28 -1.63
N PHE A 155 21.01 -12.57 -1.66
CA PHE A 155 20.88 -11.30 -2.36
C PHE A 155 21.19 -10.17 -1.39
N GLN A 156 21.74 -9.07 -1.89
CA GLN A 156 22.16 -7.93 -1.07
C GLN A 156 22.07 -6.62 -1.84
N THR A 157 22.16 -5.50 -1.12
CA THR A 157 22.32 -4.18 -1.75
C THR A 157 23.69 -4.00 -2.39
N GLU A 158 23.81 -2.93 -3.16
CA GLU A 158 25.08 -2.24 -3.33
C GLU A 158 25.75 -1.94 -1.97
N PRO A 159 27.09 -1.93 -1.90
CA PRO A 159 27.81 -1.48 -0.71
C PRO A 159 27.65 0.04 -0.53
N SER A 160 27.54 0.48 0.72
CA SER A 160 27.59 1.90 1.06
C SER A 160 28.91 2.53 0.59
N PRO A 161 28.89 3.73 -0.03
CA PRO A 161 30.12 4.46 -0.36
C PRO A 161 30.85 4.98 0.89
N TYR A 162 30.24 4.91 2.08
CA TYR A 162 30.78 5.44 3.33
C TYR A 162 31.53 4.39 4.16
N ASP A 163 31.01 3.16 4.23
CA ASP A 163 31.61 2.07 5.04
C ASP A 163 31.89 0.77 4.27
N GLY A 164 31.46 0.69 2.99
CA GLY A 164 31.66 -0.47 2.12
C GLY A 164 30.78 -1.67 2.44
N GLN A 165 29.85 -1.57 3.40
CA GLN A 165 28.95 -2.67 3.77
C GLN A 165 27.63 -2.61 3.00
N PRO A 166 26.99 -3.75 2.72
CA PRO A 166 25.62 -3.75 2.22
C PRO A 166 24.64 -3.32 3.33
N TYR A 167 23.64 -2.51 2.97
CA TYR A 167 22.55 -2.09 3.86
C TYR A 167 21.61 -3.24 4.24
N TRP A 168 21.47 -4.24 3.38
CA TRP A 168 20.79 -5.49 3.71
C TRP A 168 21.37 -6.66 2.94
N ARG A 169 21.21 -7.85 3.51
CA ARG A 169 21.51 -9.13 2.88
C ARG A 169 20.50 -10.16 3.37
N HIS A 170 19.87 -10.87 2.43
CA HIS A 170 18.86 -11.88 2.70
C HIS A 170 19.20 -13.17 1.97
N SER A 171 19.11 -14.30 2.67
CA SER A 171 19.26 -15.61 2.04
C SER A 171 18.04 -15.96 1.18
N SER A 172 18.19 -16.90 0.25
CA SER A 172 17.06 -17.47 -0.50
C SER A 172 15.92 -17.96 0.40
N ASP A 173 16.23 -18.49 1.58
CA ASP A 173 15.24 -19.00 2.52
C ASP A 173 14.40 -17.86 3.12
N GLN A 174 15.02 -16.73 3.46
CA GLN A 174 14.32 -15.56 3.97
C GLN A 174 13.40 -14.93 2.91
N LEU A 175 13.83 -14.93 1.64
CA LEU A 175 13.05 -14.39 0.51
C LEU A 175 11.89 -15.29 0.08
N SER A 176 11.93 -16.58 0.42
CA SER A 176 10.91 -17.55 0.01
C SER A 176 9.55 -17.36 0.69
N ASN A 177 9.47 -16.52 1.72
CA ASN A 177 8.23 -16.24 2.44
C ASN A 177 7.29 -15.28 1.70
N GLY A 178 7.79 -14.55 0.70
CA GLY A 178 7.01 -13.60 -0.09
C GLY A 178 7.31 -13.75 -1.57
N GLN A 179 6.66 -14.70 -2.24
CA GLN A 179 6.88 -14.93 -3.67
C GLN A 179 5.60 -14.79 -4.51
N GLN A 180 5.79 -14.29 -5.72
CA GLN A 180 4.80 -14.20 -6.79
C GLN A 180 5.43 -14.61 -8.11
N VAL A 181 4.60 -14.96 -9.09
CA VAL A 181 5.07 -15.38 -10.40
C VAL A 181 4.40 -14.54 -11.47
N PHE A 182 5.20 -13.97 -12.35
CA PHE A 182 4.73 -13.31 -13.56
C PHE A 182 4.99 -14.18 -14.78
N ASP A 183 3.97 -14.33 -15.61
CA ASP A 183 4.04 -14.99 -16.90
C ASP A 183 4.10 -13.92 -18.00
N PRO A 184 5.28 -13.70 -18.65
CA PRO A 184 5.43 -12.70 -19.69
C PRO A 184 4.62 -12.99 -20.96
N VAL A 185 4.26 -14.25 -21.21
CA VAL A 185 3.48 -14.65 -22.39
C VAL A 185 2.01 -14.34 -22.15
N ALA A 186 1.49 -14.70 -20.97
CA ALA A 186 0.11 -14.41 -20.59
C ALA A 186 -0.10 -12.93 -20.20
N GLY A 187 0.95 -12.26 -19.76
CA GLY A 187 0.88 -10.92 -19.16
C GLY A 187 0.04 -10.92 -17.90
N LEU A 188 0.32 -11.86 -16.98
CA LEU A 188 -0.42 -12.09 -15.73
C LEU A 188 0.55 -12.39 -14.58
N ALA A 189 0.29 -11.81 -13.42
CA ALA A 189 0.94 -12.16 -12.16
C ALA A 189 0.02 -13.05 -11.32
N SER A 190 0.55 -14.04 -10.61
CA SER A 190 -0.22 -14.88 -9.68
C SER A 190 0.56 -15.32 -8.44
N ARG A 191 -0.15 -15.67 -7.36
CA ARG A 191 0.41 -16.28 -6.14
C ARG A 191 0.33 -17.81 -6.26
N ARG A 192 1.32 -18.43 -6.92
CA ARG A 192 1.38 -19.90 -7.12
C ARG A 192 2.10 -20.61 -5.97
N PRO A 193 1.70 -21.84 -5.58
CA PRO A 193 2.30 -22.58 -4.46
C PRO A 193 3.68 -23.23 -4.77
N ALA A 194 4.20 -23.11 -6.00
CA ALA A 194 5.48 -23.68 -6.40
C ALA A 194 6.63 -22.70 -6.13
N TRP A 195 7.29 -22.83 -4.98
CA TRP A 195 8.34 -21.91 -4.53
C TRP A 195 9.69 -22.19 -5.21
N LEU A 196 10.37 -21.15 -5.71
CA LEU A 196 11.61 -21.29 -6.49
C LEU A 196 12.75 -21.95 -5.69
N PHE A 197 12.84 -21.64 -4.38
CA PHE A 197 13.89 -22.11 -3.48
C PHE A 197 13.41 -23.19 -2.49
N GLN A 198 12.29 -23.85 -2.76
CA GLN A 198 11.86 -25.00 -1.96
C GLN A 198 12.57 -26.28 -2.40
N ASN A 199 12.95 -27.13 -1.44
CA ASN A 199 13.63 -28.41 -1.67
C ASN A 199 14.97 -28.30 -2.43
N VAL A 200 15.65 -27.16 -2.33
CA VAL A 200 16.96 -26.93 -2.96
C VAL A 200 18.06 -27.72 -2.24
N VAL A 201 18.93 -28.34 -3.01
CA VAL A 201 20.15 -29.03 -2.57
C VAL A 201 21.35 -28.10 -2.67
N SER A 202 21.48 -27.38 -3.78
CA SER A 202 22.56 -26.43 -4.00
C SER A 202 22.20 -25.37 -5.03
N VAL A 203 22.79 -24.19 -4.87
CA VAL A 203 22.82 -23.12 -5.88
C VAL A 203 24.27 -22.95 -6.35
N THR A 204 24.48 -22.88 -7.66
CA THR A 204 25.79 -22.65 -8.29
C THR A 204 25.71 -21.41 -9.16
N ASP A 205 26.67 -20.49 -9.01
CA ASP A 205 26.85 -19.37 -9.93
C ASP A 205 27.52 -19.88 -11.21
N LEU A 206 26.85 -19.72 -12.35
CA LEU A 206 27.35 -20.12 -13.66
C LEU A 206 28.14 -19.00 -14.37
N GLY A 207 28.25 -17.82 -13.76
CA GLY A 207 28.71 -16.61 -14.45
C GLY A 207 27.57 -15.94 -15.22
N ASP A 208 27.86 -14.78 -15.81
CA ASP A 208 26.91 -13.98 -16.60
C ASP A 208 25.55 -13.72 -15.90
N ARG A 209 25.56 -13.74 -14.57
CA ARG A 209 24.39 -13.55 -13.69
C ARG A 209 23.32 -14.63 -13.88
N TRP A 210 23.76 -15.84 -14.16
CA TRP A 210 22.95 -17.05 -14.18
C TRP A 210 23.23 -17.93 -12.97
N LEU A 211 22.16 -18.36 -12.30
CA LEU A 211 22.22 -19.25 -11.15
C LEU A 211 21.58 -20.59 -11.51
N ARG A 212 22.31 -21.68 -11.33
CA ARG A 212 21.74 -23.03 -11.35
C ARG A 212 21.23 -23.38 -9.96
N ILE A 213 19.97 -23.81 -9.89
CA ILE A 213 19.32 -24.29 -8.67
C ILE A 213 19.07 -25.79 -8.86
N ASP A 214 19.76 -26.62 -8.09
CA ASP A 214 19.58 -28.08 -8.07
C ASP A 214 18.62 -28.46 -6.92
N TYR A 215 17.63 -29.27 -7.23
CA TYR A 215 16.58 -29.72 -6.31
C TYR A 215 16.81 -31.15 -5.84
N ARG A 216 16.15 -31.52 -4.74
CA ARG A 216 16.20 -32.87 -4.19
C ARG A 216 15.42 -33.89 -5.04
N ASP A 217 14.37 -33.42 -5.72
CA ASP A 217 13.58 -34.22 -6.64
C ASP A 217 14.23 -34.22 -8.03
N GLU A 218 14.16 -35.33 -8.75
CA GLU A 218 14.69 -35.49 -10.11
C GLU A 218 13.65 -35.15 -11.21
N VAL A 219 12.41 -34.81 -10.82
CA VAL A 219 11.39 -34.31 -11.75
C VAL A 219 11.88 -33.04 -12.45
N THR A 220 11.59 -32.90 -13.74
CA THR A 220 11.84 -31.64 -14.46
C THR A 220 10.82 -30.60 -13.98
N PRO A 221 11.26 -29.52 -13.32
CA PRO A 221 10.35 -28.52 -12.79
C PRO A 221 9.77 -27.67 -13.93
N ASP A 222 8.57 -27.16 -13.73
CA ASP A 222 7.92 -26.24 -14.66
C ASP A 222 8.52 -24.82 -14.57
N GLY A 223 7.90 -23.87 -15.28
CA GLY A 223 8.16 -22.45 -15.10
C GLY A 223 9.18 -21.83 -16.05
N LEU A 224 9.62 -22.55 -17.10
CA LEU A 224 10.43 -21.97 -18.17
C LEU A 224 9.79 -20.67 -18.71
N GLY A 225 10.56 -19.58 -18.73
CA GLY A 225 10.13 -18.26 -19.16
C GLY A 225 9.36 -17.44 -18.12
N LEU A 226 8.99 -18.03 -16.97
CA LEU A 226 8.33 -17.31 -15.89
C LEU A 226 9.34 -16.48 -15.08
N VAL A 227 8.86 -15.37 -14.52
CA VAL A 227 9.61 -14.51 -13.61
C VAL A 227 9.10 -14.72 -12.18
N TYR A 228 9.99 -15.13 -11.29
CA TYR A 228 9.71 -15.30 -9.87
C TYR A 228 10.15 -14.05 -9.11
N SER A 229 9.20 -13.33 -8.55
CA SER A 229 9.45 -12.14 -7.73
C SER A 229 9.46 -12.55 -6.26
N LEU A 230 10.58 -12.34 -5.56
CA LEU A 230 10.82 -12.82 -4.19
C LEU A 230 11.11 -11.66 -3.24
N ARG A 231 10.58 -11.72 -2.01
CA ARG A 231 10.87 -10.73 -0.96
C ARG A 231 10.88 -11.36 0.43
N GLU A 232 11.73 -10.84 1.30
CA GLU A 232 11.52 -10.96 2.74
C GLU A 232 10.31 -10.08 3.09
N VAL A 233 9.41 -10.58 3.94
CA VAL A 233 8.04 -10.06 4.01
C VAL A 233 7.86 -8.86 4.92
N THR A 234 8.85 -8.54 5.76
CA THR A 234 8.78 -7.43 6.72
C THR A 234 8.54 -6.11 6.01
N ARG A 235 7.40 -5.48 6.30
CA ARG A 235 7.02 -4.16 5.81
C ARG A 235 7.59 -3.10 6.74
N ASP A 236 8.83 -2.70 6.55
CA ASP A 236 9.55 -1.85 7.51
C ASP A 236 9.38 -0.34 7.28
N THR A 237 8.84 0.11 6.15
CA THR A 237 8.69 1.54 5.83
C THR A 237 7.61 1.79 4.76
N ALA A 238 7.55 3.02 4.26
CA ALA A 238 6.89 3.38 3.01
C ALA A 238 7.84 4.20 2.12
N ALA A 239 7.63 4.19 0.81
CA ALA A 239 8.36 5.03 -0.13
C ALA A 239 7.93 6.50 0.00
N GLY A 240 6.63 6.76 0.13
CA GLY A 240 6.06 8.06 0.42
C GLY A 240 5.23 8.00 1.69
N PHE A 241 5.44 8.92 2.62
CA PHE A 241 4.69 8.99 3.87
C PHE A 241 4.04 10.36 4.08
N ILE A 242 2.75 10.42 4.37
CA ILE A 242 2.00 11.65 4.62
C ILE A 242 1.32 11.51 5.98
N TRP A 243 1.71 12.32 6.96
CA TRP A 243 1.21 12.23 8.33
C TRP A 243 0.86 13.59 8.90
N GLN A 244 -0.32 13.70 9.53
CA GLN A 244 -0.78 14.94 10.16
C GLN A 244 -0.64 16.16 9.25
N SER A 245 -0.90 15.95 7.96
CA SER A 245 -0.71 16.97 6.93
C SER A 245 -2.00 17.24 6.18
N LYS A 246 -2.06 18.38 5.49
CA LYS A 246 -3.29 18.83 4.83
C LYS A 246 -3.04 19.38 3.43
N ASP A 247 -3.88 18.99 2.47
CA ASP A 247 -3.80 19.44 1.08
C ASP A 247 -2.43 19.05 0.47
N VAL A 248 -2.21 17.74 0.34
CA VAL A 248 -0.96 17.17 -0.21
C VAL A 248 -1.22 16.56 -1.59
N ALA A 249 -0.41 16.91 -2.57
CA ALA A 249 -0.50 16.39 -3.94
C ALA A 249 0.81 15.72 -4.38
N VAL A 250 0.69 14.52 -4.93
CA VAL A 250 1.78 13.79 -5.60
C VAL A 250 1.37 13.57 -7.05
N THR A 251 2.09 14.21 -7.96
CA THR A 251 1.68 14.31 -9.37
C THR A 251 2.82 14.09 -10.34
N ASP A 252 2.52 13.58 -11.53
CA ASP A 252 3.47 13.46 -12.64
C ASP A 252 4.80 12.74 -12.26
N LEU A 253 4.69 11.75 -11.37
CA LEU A 253 5.82 10.96 -10.90
C LEU A 253 5.97 9.67 -11.71
N LYS A 254 7.22 9.27 -12.00
CA LYS A 254 7.55 7.95 -12.57
C LYS A 254 8.25 7.09 -11.52
N ALA A 255 7.50 6.27 -10.78
CA ALA A 255 8.03 5.36 -9.77
C ALA A 255 8.41 4.03 -10.41
N ARG A 256 9.70 3.69 -10.37
CA ARG A 256 10.20 2.41 -10.87
C ARG A 256 10.27 1.32 -9.81
N TYR A 257 10.38 1.70 -8.54
CA TYR A 257 10.26 0.78 -7.41
C TYR A 257 9.88 1.53 -6.13
N LEU A 258 8.90 1.02 -5.39
CA LEU A 258 8.46 1.53 -4.09
C LEU A 258 8.73 0.50 -2.99
N HIS A 259 9.65 0.83 -2.09
CA HIS A 259 9.98 -0.04 -0.97
C HIS A 259 9.00 0.12 0.20
N GLY A 260 8.60 -1.01 0.80
CA GLY A 260 7.54 -1.03 1.81
C GLY A 260 6.16 -0.77 1.18
N PHE A 261 5.34 0.05 1.83
CA PHE A 261 4.17 0.62 1.14
C PHE A 261 4.60 1.68 0.14
N GLY A 262 3.79 1.91 -0.88
CA GLY A 262 4.02 2.98 -1.84
C GLY A 262 3.82 4.36 -1.21
N ILE A 263 2.71 5.02 -1.52
CA ILE A 263 2.31 6.27 -0.90
C ILE A 263 1.34 5.96 0.23
N LEU A 264 1.80 6.13 1.47
CA LEU A 264 1.03 5.92 2.68
C LEU A 264 0.59 7.26 3.27
N GLY A 265 -0.71 7.52 3.26
CA GLY A 265 -1.33 8.60 4.01
C GLY A 265 -1.92 8.09 5.32
N GLN A 266 -1.66 8.80 6.42
CA GLN A 266 -2.31 8.54 7.69
C GLN A 266 -2.63 9.84 8.44
N PHE A 267 -3.78 9.89 9.13
CA PHE A 267 -4.18 11.02 9.97
C PHE A 267 -4.02 12.38 9.32
N SER A 268 -4.37 12.46 8.03
CA SER A 268 -4.16 13.64 7.18
C SER A 268 -5.48 14.07 6.54
N GLU A 269 -5.51 15.23 5.88
CA GLU A 269 -6.71 15.79 5.25
C GLU A 269 -6.44 16.17 3.80
N ASN A 270 -7.29 15.73 2.86
CA ASN A 270 -7.18 16.04 1.42
C ASN A 270 -5.85 15.59 0.77
N ILE A 271 -5.87 14.43 0.12
CA ILE A 271 -4.71 13.88 -0.59
C ILE A 271 -5.06 13.64 -2.07
N VAL A 272 -4.15 14.06 -2.95
CA VAL A 272 -4.23 13.86 -4.39
C VAL A 272 -3.03 13.04 -4.87
N VAL A 273 -3.30 11.93 -5.58
CA VAL A 273 -2.30 11.11 -6.27
C VAL A 273 -2.72 11.03 -7.74
N SER A 274 -2.11 11.84 -8.61
CA SER A 274 -2.61 12.01 -9.98
C SER A 274 -1.53 11.97 -11.07
N GLY A 275 -1.83 11.31 -12.20
CA GLY A 275 -0.96 11.32 -13.37
C GLY A 275 0.38 10.59 -13.18
N ASN A 276 0.47 9.67 -12.21
CA ASN A 276 1.71 8.97 -11.90
C ASN A 276 1.82 7.64 -12.67
N GLU A 277 3.06 7.23 -12.96
CA GLU A 277 3.40 5.95 -13.55
C GLU A 277 4.12 5.10 -12.50
N PHE A 278 3.43 4.14 -11.89
CA PHE A 278 3.99 3.16 -10.97
C PHE A 278 4.27 1.85 -11.73
N VAL A 279 5.40 1.84 -12.43
CA VAL A 279 5.78 0.78 -13.38
C VAL A 279 7.28 0.55 -13.33
N ALA A 280 7.68 -0.69 -13.09
CA ALA A 280 9.08 -1.10 -13.10
C ALA A 280 9.71 -0.89 -14.49
N ASP A 281 10.99 -0.56 -14.54
CA ASP A 281 11.71 -0.51 -15.81
C ASP A 281 11.94 -1.94 -16.34
N ARG A 282 11.10 -2.33 -17.30
CA ARG A 282 11.15 -3.66 -17.93
C ARG A 282 12.48 -3.92 -18.64
N SER A 283 13.19 -2.88 -19.07
CA SER A 283 14.50 -3.03 -19.73
C SER A 283 15.57 -3.55 -18.76
N THR A 284 15.37 -3.38 -17.44
CA THR A 284 16.27 -3.95 -16.43
C THR A 284 15.95 -5.41 -16.11
N GLY A 285 14.94 -6.01 -16.74
CA GLY A 285 14.45 -7.35 -16.44
C GLY A 285 13.61 -7.43 -15.16
N ARG A 286 13.24 -6.29 -14.56
CA ARG A 286 12.35 -6.23 -13.39
C ARG A 286 10.90 -6.15 -13.81
N ILE A 287 10.04 -6.71 -12.97
CA ILE A 287 8.59 -6.78 -13.17
C ILE A 287 7.86 -6.07 -12.03
N ALA A 288 8.34 -6.23 -10.80
CA ALA A 288 7.67 -5.68 -9.62
C ALA A 288 8.07 -4.22 -9.38
N ALA A 289 7.07 -3.34 -9.27
CA ALA A 289 7.24 -1.93 -8.96
C ALA A 289 6.89 -1.59 -7.50
N ALA A 290 6.16 -2.44 -6.77
CA ALA A 290 5.84 -2.17 -5.36
C ALA A 290 6.00 -3.41 -4.48
N PHE A 291 6.60 -3.19 -3.30
CA PHE A 291 6.82 -4.21 -2.27
C PHE A 291 5.54 -4.62 -1.52
N ALA A 292 4.61 -3.68 -1.35
CA ALA A 292 3.26 -3.89 -0.86
C ALA A 292 2.30 -3.05 -1.72
N ASP A 293 1.34 -2.37 -1.11
CA ASP A 293 0.34 -1.59 -1.82
C ASP A 293 0.94 -0.35 -2.49
N PHE A 294 0.45 0.07 -3.67
CA PHE A 294 0.93 1.32 -4.28
C PHE A 294 0.46 2.57 -3.52
N VAL A 295 -0.79 2.58 -3.06
CA VAL A 295 -1.39 3.70 -2.33
C VAL A 295 -2.19 3.15 -1.15
N GLN A 296 -1.78 3.53 0.06
CA GLN A 296 -2.43 3.16 1.31
C GLN A 296 -2.94 4.43 2.01
N MET A 297 -4.22 4.47 2.36
CA MET A 297 -4.83 5.63 3.04
C MET A 297 -5.54 5.14 4.30
N SER A 298 -4.91 5.34 5.45
CA SER A 298 -5.39 4.89 6.76
C SER A 298 -5.82 6.08 7.61
N GLY A 299 -7.13 6.29 7.75
CA GLY A 299 -7.69 7.40 8.52
C GLY A 299 -7.40 8.76 7.88
N ILE A 300 -7.98 9.02 6.71
CA ILE A 300 -7.90 10.32 6.02
C ILE A 300 -9.21 11.09 6.21
N LYS A 301 -9.12 12.37 6.53
CA LYS A 301 -10.26 13.29 6.57
C LYS A 301 -10.44 13.99 5.23
N GLY A 302 -11.67 14.43 4.94
CA GLY A 302 -11.96 15.25 3.76
C GLY A 302 -12.04 14.42 2.49
N SER A 303 -11.02 14.46 1.64
CA SER A 303 -11.02 13.79 0.32
C SER A 303 -9.74 13.02 0.01
N VAL A 304 -9.88 11.94 -0.76
CA VAL A 304 -8.79 11.22 -1.40
C VAL A 304 -9.12 11.12 -2.89
N THR A 305 -8.23 11.66 -3.74
CA THR A 305 -8.38 11.63 -5.20
C THR A 305 -7.22 10.88 -5.82
N ILE A 306 -7.50 9.79 -6.53
CA ILE A 306 -6.49 8.96 -7.19
C ILE A 306 -6.86 8.82 -8.66
N THR A 307 -6.22 9.61 -9.53
CA THR A 307 -6.67 9.75 -10.92
C THR A 307 -5.58 9.67 -11.97
N GLY A 308 -5.87 9.04 -13.11
CA GLY A 308 -4.96 9.03 -14.27
C GLY A 308 -3.63 8.31 -14.01
N ASN A 309 -3.56 7.40 -13.04
CA ASN A 309 -2.33 6.67 -12.72
C ASN A 309 -2.25 5.33 -13.47
N THR A 310 -1.03 4.83 -13.64
CA THR A 310 -0.77 3.44 -14.07
C THR A 310 -0.16 2.66 -12.92
N PHE A 311 -0.81 1.57 -12.51
CA PHE A 311 -0.36 0.63 -11.49
C PHE A 311 0.01 -0.70 -12.13
N ASP A 312 1.27 -1.10 -12.02
CA ASP A 312 1.79 -2.30 -12.67
C ASP A 312 2.82 -3.04 -11.82
N GLY A 313 2.50 -4.27 -11.40
CA GLY A 313 3.44 -5.14 -10.68
C GLY A 313 3.56 -4.83 -9.19
N ALA A 314 2.46 -4.78 -8.45
CA ALA A 314 2.50 -4.73 -6.99
C ALA A 314 2.55 -6.14 -6.37
N HIS A 315 3.22 -6.25 -5.23
CA HIS A 315 3.16 -7.47 -4.40
C HIS A 315 1.92 -7.52 -3.48
N ASP A 316 1.13 -6.47 -3.43
CA ASP A 316 -0.19 -6.42 -2.80
C ASP A 316 -1.12 -5.52 -3.63
N ASP A 317 -2.17 -4.96 -3.04
CA ASP A 317 -3.19 -4.21 -3.78
C ASP A 317 -2.64 -2.93 -4.42
N ALA A 318 -3.29 -2.40 -5.46
CA ALA A 318 -2.88 -1.06 -5.91
C ALA A 318 -3.34 0.04 -4.96
N ILE A 319 -4.59 0.00 -4.51
CA ILE A 319 -5.17 1.03 -3.66
C ILE A 319 -5.85 0.36 -2.48
N ASN A 320 -5.55 0.82 -1.26
CA ASN A 320 -6.29 0.46 -0.06
C ASN A 320 -6.64 1.73 0.76
N ILE A 321 -7.93 1.94 1.02
CA ILE A 321 -8.46 3.10 1.76
C ILE A 321 -9.37 2.61 2.87
N HIS A 322 -9.02 2.88 4.12
CA HIS A 322 -9.77 2.42 5.29
C HIS A 322 -9.58 3.33 6.52
N GLY A 323 -10.40 3.13 7.55
CA GLY A 323 -10.10 3.56 8.93
C GLY A 323 -9.53 2.41 9.76
N THR A 324 -9.37 2.58 11.07
CA THR A 324 -8.95 1.48 11.96
C THR A 324 -9.98 1.27 13.07
N TYR A 325 -10.35 0.01 13.29
CA TYR A 325 -11.06 -0.40 14.49
C TYR A 325 -10.08 -0.64 15.63
N LEU A 326 -10.31 0.03 16.77
CA LEU A 326 -9.59 -0.21 18.01
C LEU A 326 -10.49 -0.96 19.00
N PRO A 327 -10.25 -2.26 19.29
CA PRO A 327 -11.03 -3.01 20.26
C PRO A 327 -11.03 -2.37 21.65
N ILE A 328 -12.20 -2.39 22.29
CA ILE A 328 -12.39 -1.93 23.66
C ILE A 328 -11.87 -3.03 24.60
N ALA A 329 -10.78 -2.74 25.30
CA ALA A 329 -10.18 -3.61 26.30
C ALA A 329 -10.89 -3.51 27.67
N SER A 330 -11.36 -2.31 28.04
CA SER A 330 -12.18 -2.09 29.24
C SER A 330 -12.92 -0.75 29.16
N VAL A 331 -13.88 -0.55 30.06
CA VAL A 331 -14.67 0.68 30.19
C VAL A 331 -14.64 1.14 31.64
N ASP A 332 -14.37 2.43 31.86
CA ASP A 332 -14.44 3.10 33.17
C ASP A 332 -15.27 4.39 33.05
N GLY A 333 -16.55 4.32 33.46
CA GLY A 333 -17.51 5.41 33.29
C GLY A 333 -17.68 5.79 31.81
N ARG A 334 -17.15 6.95 31.43
CA ARG A 334 -17.14 7.47 30.04
C ARG A 334 -15.82 7.26 29.32
N THR A 335 -14.87 6.55 29.93
CA THR A 335 -13.54 6.31 29.36
C THR A 335 -13.49 4.90 28.79
N LEU A 336 -13.17 4.82 27.50
CA LEU A 336 -12.90 3.59 26.78
C LEU A 336 -11.39 3.35 26.78
N HIS A 337 -10.95 2.20 27.29
CA HIS A 337 -9.58 1.75 27.13
C HIS A 337 -9.49 0.88 25.89
N LEU A 338 -8.68 1.30 24.94
CA LEU A 338 -8.57 0.78 23.59
C LEU A 338 -7.19 0.15 23.38
N ARG A 339 -7.10 -0.77 22.42
CA ARG A 339 -5.84 -1.35 21.97
C ARG A 339 -5.73 -1.40 20.46
N TYR A 340 -4.52 -1.21 19.96
CA TYR A 340 -4.15 -1.61 18.61
C TYR A 340 -4.15 -3.14 18.54
N ALA A 341 -4.88 -3.71 17.59
CA ALA A 341 -5.14 -5.15 17.56
C ALA A 341 -4.27 -5.92 16.57
N HIS A 342 -3.98 -5.32 15.41
CA HIS A 342 -3.08 -5.89 14.43
C HIS A 342 -1.63 -5.49 14.73
N ASN A 343 -0.68 -6.43 14.63
CA ASN A 343 0.73 -6.18 14.90
C ASN A 343 1.37 -5.19 13.91
N GLU A 344 0.77 -5.02 12.73
CA GLU A 344 1.23 -4.07 11.72
C GLU A 344 0.66 -2.64 11.86
N THR A 345 -0.19 -2.39 12.86
CA THR A 345 -0.86 -1.08 13.00
C THR A 345 -0.81 -0.65 14.46
N ALA A 346 0.16 0.19 14.83
CA ALA A 346 0.32 0.73 16.18
C ALA A 346 1.25 1.95 16.19
N GLY A 347 1.27 2.68 17.31
CA GLY A 347 2.31 3.67 17.62
C GLY A 347 2.02 5.12 17.22
N PHE A 348 0.91 5.41 16.55
CA PHE A 348 0.51 6.78 16.17
C PHE A 348 -0.82 7.18 16.85
N PRO A 349 -1.19 8.47 16.87
CA PRO A 349 -2.44 8.91 17.50
C PRO A 349 -3.65 8.58 16.59
N GLN A 350 -4.68 7.94 17.16
CA GLN A 350 -5.91 7.58 16.44
C GLN A 350 -7.08 8.51 16.69
N PHE A 351 -7.04 9.27 17.79
CA PHE A 351 -8.10 10.19 18.20
C PHE A 351 -7.49 11.48 18.74
N ALA A 352 -8.15 12.59 18.45
CA ALA A 352 -7.92 13.89 19.06
C ALA A 352 -9.19 14.37 19.79
N VAL A 353 -9.04 15.32 20.71
CA VAL A 353 -10.19 16.00 21.34
C VAL A 353 -11.02 16.69 20.26
N GLY A 354 -12.32 16.45 20.28
CA GLY A 354 -13.27 16.95 19.28
C GLY A 354 -13.55 15.97 18.13
N ASP A 355 -12.80 14.87 18.02
CA ASP A 355 -13.13 13.83 17.05
C ASP A 355 -14.44 13.12 17.42
N GLU A 356 -15.23 12.78 16.41
CA GLU A 356 -16.35 11.85 16.52
C GLU A 356 -15.87 10.40 16.38
N LEU A 357 -16.43 9.53 17.23
CA LEU A 357 -16.21 8.09 17.20
C LEU A 357 -17.51 7.30 17.08
N GLU A 358 -17.42 6.06 16.60
CA GLU A 358 -18.52 5.10 16.56
C GLU A 358 -18.11 3.78 17.22
N ILE A 359 -18.98 3.28 18.11
CA ILE A 359 -18.80 2.01 18.80
C ILE A 359 -19.52 0.92 18.00
N THR A 360 -18.79 -0.12 17.62
CA THR A 360 -19.24 -1.16 16.69
C THR A 360 -19.01 -2.55 17.28
N HIS A 361 -20.01 -3.43 17.17
CA HIS A 361 -19.89 -4.83 17.59
C HIS A 361 -19.03 -5.62 16.59
N CYS A 362 -17.97 -6.30 17.04
CA CYS A 362 -16.96 -6.86 16.14
C CYS A 362 -17.49 -7.97 15.21
N THR A 363 -18.42 -8.81 15.66
CA THR A 363 -18.89 -9.95 14.84
C THR A 363 -20.00 -9.59 13.85
N SER A 364 -20.78 -8.54 14.12
CA SER A 364 -21.87 -8.09 13.24
C SER A 364 -21.49 -6.85 12.44
N LEU A 365 -20.43 -6.15 12.85
CA LEU A 365 -19.99 -4.85 12.33
C LEU A 365 -21.09 -3.78 12.39
N ARG A 366 -22.03 -3.93 13.33
CA ARG A 366 -23.11 -2.98 13.55
C ARG A 366 -22.73 -1.95 14.61
N ALA A 367 -22.93 -0.68 14.27
CA ALA A 367 -22.79 0.43 15.20
C ALA A 367 -23.90 0.40 16.26
N VAL A 368 -23.53 0.71 17.50
CA VAL A 368 -24.45 0.80 18.65
C VAL A 368 -24.49 2.18 19.31
N GLY A 369 -23.55 3.06 18.96
CA GLY A 369 -23.54 4.42 19.47
C GLY A 369 -22.44 5.26 18.85
N GLN A 370 -22.67 6.57 18.83
CA GLN A 370 -21.69 7.58 18.44
C GLN A 370 -21.50 8.57 19.59
N ALA A 371 -20.29 9.10 19.71
CA ALA A 371 -19.95 10.07 20.73
C ALA A 371 -18.81 10.98 20.28
N MET A 372 -18.62 12.10 20.97
CA MET A 372 -17.49 13.00 20.74
C MET A 372 -16.41 12.79 21.79
N VAL A 373 -15.16 12.79 21.36
CA VAL A 373 -13.97 12.66 22.20
C VAL A 373 -13.75 13.94 23.00
N THR A 374 -13.64 13.82 24.32
CA THR A 374 -13.39 14.95 25.24
C THR A 374 -12.02 14.90 25.90
N ALA A 375 -11.39 13.72 25.99
CA ALA A 375 -10.00 13.56 26.43
C ALA A 375 -9.37 12.32 25.80
N VAL A 376 -8.06 12.36 25.56
CA VAL A 376 -7.28 11.23 25.02
C VAL A 376 -5.94 11.12 25.76
N THR A 377 -5.57 9.90 26.11
CA THR A 377 -4.21 9.52 26.52
C THR A 377 -3.78 8.31 25.72
N GLY A 378 -2.66 8.35 25.01
CA GLY A 378 -2.22 7.27 24.15
C GLY A 378 -0.99 7.66 23.35
N PRO A 379 -0.55 6.82 22.41
CA PRO A 379 0.65 7.13 21.64
C PRO A 379 0.41 8.37 20.79
N THR A 380 1.30 9.35 20.92
CA THR A 380 1.42 10.45 19.94
C THR A 380 2.42 10.13 18.83
N GLY A 381 3.11 8.99 18.94
CA GLY A 381 4.25 8.62 18.09
C GLY A 381 5.53 9.40 18.40
N ARG A 382 5.51 10.27 19.42
CA ARG A 382 6.64 11.12 19.81
C ARG A 382 6.90 11.16 21.33
N ASP A 383 6.09 10.46 22.11
CA ASP A 383 6.17 10.44 23.57
C ASP A 383 6.45 9.03 24.12
N SER A 384 6.51 8.92 25.46
CA SER A 384 6.75 7.66 26.17
C SER A 384 5.47 6.89 26.50
N ASN A 385 4.31 7.24 25.91
CA ASN A 385 3.10 6.47 26.13
C ASN A 385 3.23 5.08 25.48
N SER A 386 2.39 4.15 25.92
CA SER A 386 2.30 2.84 25.28
C SER A 386 1.95 2.99 23.80
N LEU A 387 2.72 2.33 22.92
CA LEU A 387 2.50 2.34 21.48
C LEU A 387 1.25 1.58 21.05
N THR A 388 0.74 0.69 21.91
CA THR A 388 -0.30 -0.29 21.56
C THR A 388 -1.62 -0.08 22.30
N THR A 389 -1.71 0.90 23.19
CA THR A 389 -2.92 1.14 24.01
C THR A 389 -3.25 2.61 24.13
N MET A 390 -4.55 2.92 24.26
CA MET A 390 -5.06 4.28 24.38
C MET A 390 -6.25 4.34 25.34
N SER A 391 -6.49 5.49 25.95
CA SER A 391 -7.69 5.82 26.70
C SER A 391 -8.38 7.01 26.02
N VAL A 392 -9.67 6.87 25.77
CA VAL A 392 -10.51 7.88 25.14
C VAL A 392 -11.72 8.14 26.02
N THR A 393 -11.88 9.36 26.53
CA THR A 393 -13.09 9.78 27.25
C THR A 393 -14.06 10.44 26.29
N ILE A 394 -15.34 10.07 26.39
CA ILE A 394 -16.42 10.57 25.53
C ILE A 394 -17.40 11.50 26.26
N ASP A 395 -18.18 12.27 25.48
CA ASP A 395 -19.12 13.29 25.97
C ASP A 395 -20.39 12.75 26.64
N ARG A 396 -20.63 11.44 26.57
CA ARG A 396 -21.85 10.76 27.05
C ARG A 396 -21.54 9.41 27.66
N ASP A 397 -22.54 8.82 28.32
CA ASP A 397 -22.41 7.48 28.90
C ASP A 397 -22.26 6.42 27.81
N VAL A 398 -21.40 5.44 28.03
CA VAL A 398 -21.21 4.30 27.12
C VAL A 398 -22.50 3.46 27.11
N PRO A 399 -23.02 3.05 25.93
CA PRO A 399 -24.23 2.21 25.88
C PRO A 399 -24.07 0.94 26.72
N ALA A 400 -25.12 0.58 27.47
CA ALA A 400 -25.07 -0.50 28.47
C ALA A 400 -24.77 -1.89 27.88
N GLU A 401 -24.97 -2.08 26.58
CA GLU A 401 -24.66 -3.33 25.87
C GLU A 401 -23.19 -3.46 25.47
N VAL A 402 -22.38 -2.42 25.60
CA VAL A 402 -20.96 -2.44 25.24
C VAL A 402 -20.17 -3.28 26.24
N VAL A 403 -19.60 -4.37 25.76
CA VAL A 403 -18.79 -5.31 26.54
C VAL A 403 -17.35 -5.34 26.00
N ALA A 404 -16.38 -5.32 26.91
CA ALA A 404 -14.97 -5.45 26.56
C ALA A 404 -14.71 -6.70 25.70
N GLY A 405 -13.88 -6.55 24.67
CA GLY A 405 -13.50 -7.62 23.73
C GLY A 405 -14.55 -7.96 22.66
N ALA A 406 -15.81 -7.53 22.81
CA ALA A 406 -16.86 -7.75 21.81
C ALA A 406 -17.10 -6.54 20.90
N PHE A 407 -16.59 -5.36 21.29
CA PHE A 407 -16.76 -4.11 20.57
C PHE A 407 -15.43 -3.46 20.24
N ALA A 408 -15.42 -2.68 19.17
CA ALA A 408 -14.33 -1.82 18.76
C ALA A 408 -14.84 -0.42 18.45
N VAL A 409 -13.91 0.53 18.37
CA VAL A 409 -14.20 1.94 18.07
C VAL A 409 -13.52 2.33 16.77
N GLU A 410 -14.24 3.03 15.90
CA GLU A 410 -13.71 3.70 14.72
C GLU A 410 -13.69 5.23 14.94
N ASN A 411 -12.66 5.90 14.44
CA ASN A 411 -12.66 7.36 14.29
C ASN A 411 -13.39 7.76 13.00
N ILE A 412 -14.60 8.30 13.15
CA ILE A 412 -15.47 8.60 12.01
C ILE A 412 -15.24 10.01 11.44
N THR A 413 -14.44 10.82 12.13
CA THR A 413 -13.95 12.13 11.66
C THR A 413 -12.92 11.96 10.55
N PHE A 414 -12.03 10.99 10.69
CA PHE A 414 -10.99 10.65 9.71
C PHE A 414 -11.50 9.60 8.70
N THR A 415 -12.61 9.93 8.04
CA THR A 415 -13.16 9.13 6.92
C THR A 415 -13.28 9.99 5.66
N PRO A 416 -12.68 9.60 4.52
CA PRO A 416 -12.60 10.46 3.36
C PRO A 416 -13.73 10.17 2.36
N SER A 417 -14.20 11.21 1.67
CA SER A 417 -14.79 11.02 0.35
C SER A 417 -13.71 10.56 -0.64
N VAL A 418 -14.06 9.68 -1.57
CA VAL A 418 -13.08 9.01 -2.45
C VAL A 418 -13.46 9.19 -3.91
N HIS A 419 -12.47 9.51 -4.75
CA HIS A 419 -12.58 9.50 -6.20
C HIS A 419 -11.40 8.75 -6.82
N ILE A 420 -11.67 7.58 -7.41
CA ILE A 420 -10.69 6.76 -8.12
C ILE A 420 -11.10 6.74 -9.59
N ALA A 421 -10.38 7.47 -10.45
CA ALA A 421 -10.81 7.59 -11.84
C ALA A 421 -9.72 7.62 -12.92
N GLY A 422 -9.99 6.99 -14.06
CA GLY A 422 -9.08 7.03 -15.20
C GLY A 422 -7.77 6.27 -14.99
N ASN A 423 -7.69 5.35 -14.01
CA ASN A 423 -6.48 4.60 -13.72
C ASN A 423 -6.42 3.28 -14.51
N THR A 424 -5.21 2.77 -14.70
CA THR A 424 -4.96 1.44 -15.29
C THR A 424 -4.28 0.54 -14.26
N PHE A 425 -4.82 -0.66 -14.06
CA PHE A 425 -4.31 -1.69 -13.14
C PHE A 425 -3.96 -2.96 -13.92
N ARG A 426 -2.74 -3.46 -13.74
CA ARG A 426 -2.27 -4.68 -14.45
C ARG A 426 -1.20 -5.43 -13.65
N ASN A 427 -1.10 -6.74 -13.88
CA ASN A 427 -0.06 -7.61 -13.31
C ASN A 427 -0.02 -7.56 -11.77
N ILE A 428 -1.18 -7.52 -11.12
CA ILE A 428 -1.32 -7.51 -9.66
C ILE A 428 -1.99 -8.82 -9.26
N PRO A 429 -1.32 -9.69 -8.46
CA PRO A 429 -1.89 -10.97 -8.09
C PRO A 429 -2.86 -10.88 -6.91
N THR A 430 -3.24 -9.68 -6.50
CA THR A 430 -4.23 -9.39 -5.47
C THR A 430 -5.32 -8.44 -6.01
N ARG A 431 -5.87 -7.55 -5.16
CA ARG A 431 -6.98 -6.67 -5.53
C ARG A 431 -6.50 -5.41 -6.22
N GLY A 432 -7.36 -4.79 -7.01
CA GLY A 432 -7.07 -3.50 -7.62
C GLY A 432 -7.32 -2.36 -6.63
N ALA A 433 -8.58 -2.16 -6.27
CA ALA A 433 -8.98 -1.16 -5.29
C ALA A 433 -9.75 -1.80 -4.12
N LEU A 434 -9.20 -1.68 -2.92
CA LEU A 434 -9.83 -1.96 -1.64
C LEU A 434 -10.33 -0.66 -1.01
N VAL A 435 -11.65 -0.48 -0.88
CA VAL A 435 -12.23 0.80 -0.43
C VAL A 435 -13.28 0.58 0.67
N SER A 436 -12.97 1.12 1.85
CA SER A 436 -13.79 1.05 3.06
C SER A 436 -13.98 2.46 3.62
N THR A 437 -15.03 3.16 3.19
CA THR A 437 -15.37 4.50 3.71
C THR A 437 -16.87 4.71 3.80
N ARG A 438 -17.29 5.37 4.88
CA ARG A 438 -18.68 5.78 5.13
C ARG A 438 -19.10 7.03 4.35
N ARG A 439 -18.14 7.78 3.79
CA ARG A 439 -18.43 8.94 2.94
C ARG A 439 -18.62 8.49 1.49
N LYS A 440 -19.07 9.41 0.64
CA LYS A 440 -19.26 9.14 -0.79
C LYS A 440 -17.97 8.66 -1.44
N ALA A 441 -18.05 7.53 -2.15
CA ALA A 441 -16.97 6.99 -2.96
C ALA A 441 -17.43 6.81 -4.42
N VAL A 442 -16.57 7.17 -5.36
CA VAL A 442 -16.78 6.96 -6.81
C VAL A 442 -15.56 6.30 -7.40
N ILE A 443 -15.76 5.14 -8.04
CA ILE A 443 -14.74 4.40 -8.79
C ILE A 443 -15.20 4.37 -10.25
N GLU A 444 -14.57 5.17 -11.11
CA GLU A 444 -15.06 5.34 -12.49
C GLU A 444 -14.00 5.41 -13.58
N ASP A 445 -14.35 4.99 -14.79
CA ASP A 445 -13.49 5.14 -15.96
C ASP A 445 -12.11 4.45 -15.81
N ASN A 446 -11.99 3.41 -14.97
CA ASN A 446 -10.76 2.66 -14.76
C ASN A 446 -10.70 1.40 -15.64
N VAL A 447 -9.48 0.92 -15.91
CA VAL A 447 -9.21 -0.35 -16.56
C VAL A 447 -8.53 -1.30 -15.59
N PHE A 448 -9.20 -2.39 -15.23
CA PHE A 448 -8.64 -3.49 -14.45
C PHE A 448 -8.36 -4.65 -15.39
N ASP A 449 -7.09 -5.02 -15.56
CA ASP A 449 -6.68 -5.94 -16.60
C ASP A 449 -5.74 -7.03 -16.08
N GLY A 450 -6.27 -8.24 -15.92
CA GLY A 450 -5.47 -9.40 -15.54
C GLY A 450 -5.00 -9.38 -14.08
N LEU A 451 -5.92 -9.05 -13.16
CA LEU A 451 -5.70 -9.20 -11.72
C LEU A 451 -6.06 -10.63 -11.30
N ASP A 452 -5.29 -11.22 -10.37
CA ASP A 452 -5.48 -12.62 -9.92
C ASP A 452 -6.41 -12.74 -8.69
N MET A 453 -7.06 -11.65 -8.29
CA MET A 453 -8.17 -11.60 -7.33
C MET A 453 -9.24 -10.60 -7.82
N SER A 454 -10.18 -10.22 -6.95
CA SER A 454 -11.19 -9.21 -7.26
C SER A 454 -10.59 -7.85 -7.61
N ALA A 455 -11.01 -7.30 -8.74
CA ALA A 455 -10.56 -5.98 -9.19
C ALA A 455 -10.96 -4.88 -8.19
N ILE A 456 -12.17 -4.96 -7.64
CA ILE A 456 -12.63 -4.08 -6.57
C ILE A 456 -13.07 -4.94 -5.39
N LEU A 457 -12.58 -4.63 -4.19
CA LEU A 457 -13.03 -5.21 -2.93
C LEU A 457 -13.58 -4.11 -2.02
N ILE A 458 -14.78 -4.33 -1.51
CA ILE A 458 -15.39 -3.52 -0.46
C ILE A 458 -15.50 -4.42 0.78
N THR A 459 -14.88 -4.00 1.88
CA THR A 459 -14.84 -4.79 3.11
C THR A 459 -15.10 -3.92 4.35
N ALA A 460 -15.16 -4.59 5.48
CA ALA A 460 -14.95 -4.05 6.81
C ALA A 460 -14.57 -5.25 7.68
N ASP A 461 -13.55 -5.12 8.52
CA ASP A 461 -13.06 -6.21 9.34
C ASP A 461 -12.69 -5.72 10.73
N ALA A 462 -13.22 -6.39 11.77
CA ALA A 462 -12.91 -6.15 13.17
C ALA A 462 -12.42 -7.44 13.88
N SER A 463 -11.75 -8.31 13.14
CA SER A 463 -11.33 -9.64 13.60
C SER A 463 -9.92 -10.04 13.17
N GLY A 464 -9.48 -9.66 11.96
CA GLY A 464 -8.15 -9.93 11.41
C GLY A 464 -7.26 -8.69 11.38
N TRP A 465 -7.39 -7.91 10.31
CA TRP A 465 -6.68 -6.66 10.01
C TRP A 465 -7.19 -5.46 10.82
N PHE A 466 -8.43 -5.50 11.30
CA PHE A 466 -9.07 -4.38 12.01
C PHE A 466 -9.21 -3.11 11.14
N GLU A 467 -9.40 -3.28 9.83
CA GLU A 467 -9.65 -2.20 8.89
C GLU A 467 -11.13 -1.83 8.86
N SER A 468 -11.43 -0.60 9.28
CA SER A 468 -12.80 -0.13 9.50
C SER A 468 -13.38 0.64 8.32
N GLY A 469 -14.69 0.87 8.38
CA GLY A 469 -15.40 1.74 7.46
C GLY A 469 -16.53 1.02 6.71
N PRO A 470 -17.76 0.97 7.27
CA PRO A 470 -18.91 0.52 6.48
C PRO A 470 -19.18 1.49 5.33
N VAL A 471 -19.26 0.97 4.10
CA VAL A 471 -19.70 1.75 2.93
C VAL A 471 -21.17 2.15 3.02
N ARG A 472 -21.45 3.44 2.79
CA ARG A 472 -22.81 4.03 2.83
C ARG A 472 -23.27 4.70 1.54
N ASP A 473 -22.35 5.02 0.63
CA ASP A 473 -22.65 5.59 -0.67
C ASP A 473 -21.49 5.34 -1.64
N LEU A 474 -21.63 4.33 -2.49
CA LEU A 474 -20.62 3.94 -3.47
C LEU A 474 -21.22 3.86 -4.87
N THR A 475 -20.51 4.44 -5.82
CA THR A 475 -20.79 4.29 -7.26
C THR A 475 -19.58 3.71 -7.96
N ILE A 476 -19.74 2.54 -8.59
CA ILE A 476 -18.77 1.89 -9.45
C ILE A 476 -19.31 1.97 -10.86
N ARG A 477 -18.71 2.80 -11.72
CA ARG A 477 -19.27 3.01 -13.06
C ARG A 477 -18.29 3.20 -14.19
N ARG A 478 -18.66 2.78 -15.40
CA ARG A 478 -17.81 2.95 -16.61
C ARG A 478 -16.41 2.36 -16.47
N ASN A 479 -16.22 1.38 -15.59
CA ASN A 479 -14.96 0.65 -15.50
C ASN A 479 -14.95 -0.51 -16.51
N THR A 480 -13.76 -0.91 -16.94
CA THR A 480 -13.54 -2.08 -17.79
C THR A 480 -12.82 -3.15 -16.99
N PHE A 481 -13.44 -4.33 -16.85
CA PHE A 481 -12.87 -5.51 -16.20
C PHE A 481 -12.47 -6.54 -17.26
N ARG A 482 -11.16 -6.69 -17.49
CA ARG A 482 -10.58 -7.58 -18.49
C ARG A 482 -9.85 -8.74 -17.85
N ARG A 483 -9.91 -9.90 -18.52
CA ARG A 483 -9.25 -11.14 -18.08
C ARG A 483 -9.45 -11.41 -16.58
N PRO A 484 -10.70 -11.51 -16.09
CA PRO A 484 -10.98 -11.67 -14.66
C PRO A 484 -10.42 -12.99 -14.10
N ALA A 485 -9.97 -12.96 -12.84
CA ALA A 485 -9.47 -14.14 -12.16
C ALA A 485 -10.54 -15.24 -12.03
N ALA A 486 -10.16 -16.48 -12.33
CA ALA A 486 -11.03 -17.62 -12.14
C ALA A 486 -11.35 -17.80 -10.63
N GLY A 487 -12.63 -17.99 -10.31
CA GLY A 487 -13.07 -18.20 -8.92
C GLY A 487 -13.25 -16.94 -8.09
N HIS A 488 -12.92 -15.76 -8.62
CA HIS A 488 -13.12 -14.47 -7.95
C HIS A 488 -14.13 -13.61 -8.69
N ALA A 489 -14.94 -12.86 -7.93
CA ALA A 489 -15.80 -11.85 -8.52
C ALA A 489 -14.96 -10.66 -8.99
N SER A 490 -15.29 -10.06 -10.13
CA SER A 490 -14.67 -8.80 -10.56
C SER A 490 -14.89 -7.69 -9.52
N ILE A 491 -16.10 -7.63 -8.94
CA ILE A 491 -16.43 -6.77 -7.80
C ILE A 491 -16.87 -7.66 -6.64
N LEU A 492 -16.14 -7.62 -5.54
CA LEU A 492 -16.45 -8.33 -4.31
C LEU A 492 -16.85 -7.34 -3.21
N ILE A 493 -18.02 -7.51 -2.62
CA ILE A 493 -18.47 -6.76 -1.45
C ILE A 493 -18.61 -7.77 -0.32
N ASN A 494 -17.63 -7.84 0.57
CA ASN A 494 -17.53 -8.91 1.55
C ASN A 494 -17.00 -8.41 2.90
N PRO A 495 -17.84 -7.77 3.72
CA PRO A 495 -17.48 -7.49 5.11
C PRO A 495 -17.27 -8.81 5.86
N GLU A 496 -16.29 -8.83 6.78
CA GLU A 496 -15.88 -10.03 7.50
C GLU A 496 -16.82 -10.40 8.67
N ASN A 497 -18.02 -9.80 8.73
CA ASN A 497 -19.02 -10.10 9.77
C ASN A 497 -19.44 -11.58 9.75
N THR A 498 -19.38 -12.25 10.91
CA THR A 498 -19.81 -13.65 11.08
C THR A 498 -21.28 -13.76 11.50
N VAL A 499 -21.81 -12.71 12.14
CA VAL A 499 -23.24 -12.58 12.43
C VAL A 499 -23.87 -11.77 11.29
N VAL A 500 -24.69 -12.44 10.49
CA VAL A 500 -25.35 -11.87 9.31
C VAL A 500 -26.84 -11.60 9.58
N ASP A 501 -27.33 -10.45 9.13
CA ASP A 501 -28.75 -10.09 9.20
C ASP A 501 -29.12 -9.19 8.00
N ALA A 502 -29.97 -9.68 7.10
CA ALA A 502 -30.39 -8.95 5.91
C ALA A 502 -31.27 -7.73 6.23
N ALA A 503 -31.87 -7.67 7.43
CA ALA A 503 -32.63 -6.51 7.88
C ALA A 503 -31.69 -5.38 8.36
N THR A 504 -30.48 -5.72 8.81
CA THR A 504 -29.47 -4.76 9.30
C THR A 504 -28.06 -5.03 8.72
N PRO A 505 -27.90 -4.97 7.38
CA PRO A 505 -26.63 -5.21 6.72
C PRO A 505 -25.57 -4.16 7.07
N VAL A 506 -24.31 -4.50 6.80
CA VAL A 506 -23.12 -3.67 7.10
C VAL A 506 -22.99 -2.51 6.13
N HIS A 507 -23.15 -2.79 4.84
CA HIS A 507 -23.01 -1.82 3.76
C HIS A 507 -24.37 -1.37 3.21
N GLU A 508 -24.41 -0.16 2.65
CA GLU A 508 -25.63 0.44 2.14
C GLU A 508 -25.37 1.28 0.87
N ASN A 509 -26.36 1.37 -0.01
CA ASN A 509 -26.43 2.26 -1.17
C ASN A 509 -25.24 2.11 -2.14
N ILE A 510 -25.13 0.94 -2.76
CA ILE A 510 -24.08 0.63 -3.74
C ILE A 510 -24.69 0.57 -5.14
N ARG A 511 -24.08 1.28 -6.09
CA ARG A 511 -24.51 1.37 -7.49
C ARG A 511 -23.39 0.87 -8.39
N ILE A 512 -23.66 -0.14 -9.20
CA ILE A 512 -22.75 -0.73 -10.16
C ILE A 512 -23.36 -0.53 -11.54
N GLU A 513 -22.93 0.51 -12.25
CA GLU A 513 -23.61 0.98 -13.46
C GLU A 513 -22.68 1.21 -14.65
N ASP A 514 -23.13 0.91 -15.86
CA ASP A 514 -22.40 1.23 -17.10
C ASP A 514 -20.99 0.63 -17.21
N ASN A 515 -20.67 -0.44 -16.48
CA ASN A 515 -19.36 -1.10 -16.56
C ASN A 515 -19.31 -2.11 -17.71
N THR A 516 -18.10 -2.43 -18.18
CA THR A 516 -17.84 -3.49 -19.16
C THR A 516 -17.12 -4.65 -18.50
N PHE A 517 -17.66 -5.87 -18.62
CA PHE A 517 -17.08 -7.10 -18.09
C PHE A 517 -16.74 -8.09 -19.21
N GLU A 518 -15.54 -8.64 -19.21
CA GLU A 518 -15.13 -9.75 -20.09
C GLU A 518 -15.47 -11.13 -19.50
N GLY A 519 -16.71 -11.29 -19.00
CA GLY A 519 -17.24 -12.53 -18.44
C GLY A 519 -16.83 -12.82 -16.98
N GLY A 520 -16.95 -14.09 -16.57
CA GLY A 520 -16.63 -14.55 -15.21
C GLY A 520 -17.73 -14.30 -14.18
N LEU A 521 -17.38 -14.42 -12.89
CA LEU A 521 -18.22 -13.99 -11.79
C LEU A 521 -18.14 -12.45 -11.71
N LEU A 522 -19.27 -11.77 -11.90
CA LEU A 522 -19.29 -10.31 -12.07
C LEU A 522 -19.31 -9.62 -10.71
N VAL A 523 -20.31 -9.94 -9.89
CA VAL A 523 -20.51 -9.34 -8.57
C VAL A 523 -20.84 -10.42 -7.55
N GLU A 524 -20.08 -10.45 -6.48
CA GLU A 524 -20.43 -11.19 -5.26
C GLU A 524 -20.59 -10.19 -4.12
N ALA A 525 -21.74 -10.21 -3.45
CA ALA A 525 -22.05 -9.27 -2.39
C ALA A 525 -22.63 -9.94 -1.14
N LYS A 526 -22.17 -9.49 0.02
CA LYS A 526 -22.59 -9.92 1.34
C LYS A 526 -22.94 -8.73 2.20
N SER A 527 -24.04 -8.82 2.96
CA SER A 527 -24.45 -7.81 3.94
C SER A 527 -24.59 -6.41 3.34
N VAL A 528 -25.38 -6.26 2.28
CA VAL A 528 -25.63 -4.96 1.61
C VAL A 528 -27.13 -4.63 1.56
N ARG A 529 -27.52 -3.41 1.96
CA ARG A 529 -28.85 -2.84 1.66
C ARG A 529 -28.77 -1.95 0.41
N ASN A 530 -29.80 -1.99 -0.43
CA ASN A 530 -29.95 -1.08 -1.57
C ASN A 530 -28.75 -1.20 -2.53
N LEU A 531 -28.56 -2.41 -3.07
CA LEU A 531 -27.58 -2.71 -4.10
C LEU A 531 -28.27 -2.66 -5.46
N SER A 532 -27.76 -1.86 -6.38
CA SER A 532 -28.28 -1.80 -7.75
C SER A 532 -27.19 -2.06 -8.78
N ILE A 533 -27.46 -2.97 -9.70
CA ILE A 533 -26.58 -3.38 -10.80
C ILE A 533 -27.35 -3.14 -12.08
N ARG A 534 -26.92 -2.18 -12.91
CA ARG A 534 -27.74 -1.70 -14.04
C ARG A 534 -26.90 -1.33 -15.25
N ASN A 535 -27.41 -1.52 -16.45
CA ASN A 535 -26.80 -1.03 -17.70
C ASN A 535 -25.35 -1.51 -17.92
N ASN A 536 -24.94 -2.62 -17.32
CA ASN A 536 -23.59 -3.15 -17.50
C ASN A 536 -23.53 -3.95 -18.81
N HIS A 537 -22.43 -3.79 -19.55
CA HIS A 537 -22.15 -4.59 -20.74
C HIS A 537 -21.32 -5.81 -20.35
N VAL A 538 -21.80 -7.01 -20.69
CA VAL A 538 -21.09 -8.27 -20.42
C VAL A 538 -20.76 -8.92 -21.76
N GLN A 539 -19.49 -9.23 -21.98
CA GLN A 539 -19.06 -10.06 -23.09
C GLN A 539 -19.27 -11.53 -22.71
N GLY A 540 -20.15 -12.21 -23.44
CA GLY A 540 -20.50 -13.61 -23.18
C GLY A 540 -21.89 -13.75 -22.56
N GLU A 541 -22.20 -14.97 -22.12
CA GLU A 541 -23.49 -15.30 -21.50
C GLU A 541 -23.51 -14.90 -20.03
N ILE A 542 -24.59 -14.25 -19.60
CA ILE A 542 -24.91 -14.06 -18.18
C ILE A 542 -25.61 -15.33 -17.71
N THR A 543 -25.11 -15.93 -16.64
CA THR A 543 -25.68 -17.12 -16.02
C THR A 543 -26.11 -16.83 -14.59
N ASP A 544 -26.82 -17.77 -13.95
CA ASP A 544 -27.18 -17.68 -12.53
C ASP A 544 -25.93 -17.56 -11.61
N ASP A 545 -24.76 -17.99 -12.10
CA ASP A 545 -23.48 -17.90 -11.38
C ASP A 545 -22.76 -16.56 -11.58
N SER A 546 -23.26 -15.66 -12.43
CA SER A 546 -22.66 -14.33 -12.66
C SER A 546 -22.84 -13.38 -11.46
N PHE A 547 -23.81 -13.66 -10.59
CA PHE A 547 -24.13 -12.85 -9.41
C PHE A 547 -24.33 -13.73 -8.18
N ARG A 548 -23.76 -13.33 -7.04
CA ARG A 548 -23.95 -14.04 -5.75
C ARG A 548 -24.30 -13.05 -4.66
N PHE A 549 -25.39 -13.33 -3.94
CA PHE A 549 -25.88 -12.44 -2.88
C PHE A 549 -26.10 -13.21 -1.58
N THR A 550 -25.50 -12.72 -0.49
CA THR A 550 -25.67 -13.28 0.86
C THR A 550 -26.15 -12.19 1.81
N ALA A 551 -27.26 -12.42 2.50
CA ALA A 551 -27.81 -11.47 3.49
C ALA A 551 -27.93 -10.01 2.96
N CYS A 552 -28.29 -9.85 1.69
CA CYS A 552 -28.54 -8.56 1.07
C CYS A 552 -30.05 -8.25 1.05
N SER A 553 -30.41 -6.97 1.09
CA SER A 553 -31.79 -6.49 0.99
C SER A 553 -31.90 -5.37 -0.05
N GLU A 554 -33.05 -5.26 -0.71
CA GLU A 554 -33.30 -4.26 -1.76
C GLU A 554 -32.29 -4.36 -2.93
N VAL A 555 -32.05 -5.58 -3.42
CA VAL A 555 -31.17 -5.83 -4.57
C VAL A 555 -31.94 -5.70 -5.87
N THR A 556 -31.42 -4.90 -6.81
CA THR A 556 -31.95 -4.74 -8.17
C THR A 556 -30.88 -5.07 -9.20
N VAL A 557 -31.21 -5.91 -10.19
CA VAL A 557 -30.33 -6.31 -11.30
C VAL A 557 -31.11 -6.13 -12.59
N ASP A 558 -30.72 -5.12 -13.40
CA ASP A 558 -31.42 -4.68 -14.62
C ASP A 558 -30.51 -4.63 -15.86
#